data_AF-G0N0R8-F1
#
_entry.id   AF-G0N0R8-F1
#
_cell.length_a   1.000
_cell.length_b   1.000
_cell.length_c   1.000
_cell.angle_alpha   90.00
_cell.angle_beta   90.00
_cell.angle_gamma   90.00
#
_symmetry.space_group_name_H-M   'P 1'
#
loop_
_entity.id
_entity.type
_entity.pdbx_description
1 polymer ?
#
loop_
_entity_poly.entity_id
_entity_poly.type
_entity_poly.pdbx_seq_one_letter_code
_entity_poly.pdbx_strand_id
1 'polypeptide(L)'
;MSEIFQSNEVDEQVIVETFATLGHKVSKTAWQLQEHLDEAEETLFQTNLNFVPQHFPKQEDPVHITGMANRSTFGSHYLSLEIVSFDDSTGEGILVGAGHSIVQPAVDAVWPESPSTTPVAIVHQNTDPTTTASLSNPPMSSSTAAAATLPGPSILSRPRVGAATLGKRNRHVSFGGDDDDVQVRPINTTHEVFPIKKRDRHVFFFDVVGDKMISRVENLMQPRNWAYYFGIRTLLLEDQHPFTAKAIPMSSIIETLLLSQMLGKNFNRPPPSSYVLKDDLHQQLADKKYSGKVLNDDAMTAEIVHCLNKDGKRIFIRG
;
A
#
# COMPACT_ATOMS: atom_id res chain seq x y z
N MET A 1 -31.43 20.57 -29.51
CA MET A 1 -30.15 21.13 -29.05
C MET A 1 -29.33 19.96 -28.52
N SER A 2 -28.31 19.55 -29.27
CA SER A 2 -27.50 18.37 -28.98
C SER A 2 -26.19 18.88 -28.37
N GLU A 3 -26.03 18.77 -27.06
CA GLU A 3 -24.78 19.12 -26.40
C GLU A 3 -23.76 17.98 -26.58
N ILE A 4 -22.65 18.34 -27.21
CA ILE A 4 -21.48 17.50 -27.42
C ILE A 4 -20.69 17.49 -26.11
N PHE A 5 -20.71 16.37 -25.40
CA PHE A 5 -19.82 16.15 -24.26
C PHE A 5 -18.41 15.86 -24.78
N GLN A 6 -17.52 16.84 -24.69
CA GLN A 6 -16.07 16.62 -24.84
C GLN A 6 -15.56 15.90 -23.60
N SER A 7 -15.10 14.66 -23.78
CA SER A 7 -14.40 13.90 -22.76
C SER A 7 -13.00 14.50 -22.57
N ASN A 8 -12.75 15.13 -21.42
CA ASN A 8 -11.41 15.48 -20.99
C ASN A 8 -10.63 14.19 -20.69
N GLU A 9 -9.68 13.85 -21.57
CA GLU A 9 -8.60 12.93 -21.24
C GLU A 9 -7.79 13.55 -20.09
N VAL A 10 -7.88 12.95 -18.91
CA VAL A 10 -7.00 13.28 -17.81
C VAL A 10 -5.72 12.48 -18.05
N ASP A 11 -4.64 13.16 -18.44
CA ASP A 11 -3.32 12.55 -18.53
C ASP A 11 -2.97 11.90 -17.19
N GLU A 12 -2.95 10.57 -17.17
CA GLU A 12 -2.64 9.79 -15.99
C GLU A 12 -1.13 9.89 -15.76
N GLN A 13 -0.73 10.84 -14.92
CA GLN A 13 0.67 11.03 -14.57
C GLN A 13 1.17 9.79 -13.83
N VAL A 14 1.94 8.94 -14.50
CA VAL A 14 2.55 7.75 -13.91
C VAL A 14 3.60 8.20 -12.90
N ILE A 15 3.28 8.08 -11.61
CA ILE A 15 4.24 8.35 -10.53
C ILE A 15 5.22 7.17 -10.49
N VAL A 16 6.48 7.43 -10.83
CA VAL A 16 7.55 6.44 -10.73
C VAL A 16 8.12 6.50 -9.32
N GLU A 17 7.81 5.51 -8.49
CA GLU A 17 8.38 5.38 -7.15
C GLU A 17 9.60 4.45 -7.15
N THR A 18 10.62 4.79 -6.36
CA THR A 18 11.79 3.92 -6.19
C THR A 18 11.50 2.81 -5.17
N PHE A 19 12.25 1.70 -5.25
CA PHE A 19 12.18 0.63 -4.23
C PHE A 19 12.44 1.14 -2.82
N ALA A 20 13.37 2.08 -2.67
CA ALA A 20 13.64 2.78 -1.42
C ALA A 20 12.38 3.48 -0.89
N THR A 21 11.70 4.26 -1.74
CA THR A 21 10.47 4.98 -1.37
C THR A 21 9.35 4.04 -0.96
N LEU A 22 9.14 2.95 -1.72
CA LEU A 22 8.11 1.95 -1.41
C LEU A 22 8.40 1.24 -0.09
N GLY A 23 9.62 0.74 0.09
CA GLY A 23 10.02 0.07 1.32
C GLY A 23 9.90 1.00 2.55
N HIS A 24 10.21 2.28 2.39
CA HIS A 24 10.02 3.29 3.44
C HIS A 24 8.56 3.49 3.83
N LYS A 25 7.64 3.52 2.85
CA LYS A 25 6.20 3.61 3.11
C LYS A 25 5.68 2.36 3.80
N VAL A 26 6.11 1.17 3.38
CA VAL A 26 5.71 -0.10 4.00
C VAL A 26 6.19 -0.19 5.44
N SER A 27 7.44 0.15 5.73
CA SER A 27 7.96 0.12 7.10
C SER A 27 7.31 1.16 8.02
N LYS A 28 7.01 2.36 7.49
CA LYS A 28 6.19 3.35 8.21
C LYS A 28 4.78 2.84 8.50
N THR A 29 4.16 2.17 7.53
CA THR A 29 2.83 1.58 7.69
C THR A 29 2.86 0.46 8.75
N ALA A 30 3.89 -0.39 8.73
CA ALA A 30 4.09 -1.42 9.76
C ALA A 30 4.17 -0.82 11.17
N TRP A 31 4.85 0.32 11.33
CA TRP A 31 4.88 1.06 12.60
C TRP A 31 3.52 1.66 12.97
N GLN A 32 2.81 2.28 12.04
CA GLN A 32 1.48 2.87 12.29
C GLN A 32 0.41 1.83 12.67
N LEU A 33 0.61 0.57 12.28
CA LEU A 33 -0.28 -0.54 12.60
C LEU A 33 0.02 -1.19 13.96
N GLN A 34 1.10 -0.80 14.64
CA GLN A 34 1.33 -1.25 16.01
C GLN A 34 0.25 -0.62 16.92
N GLU A 35 -0.33 -1.40 17.82
CA GLU A 35 -1.28 -0.90 18.83
C GLU A 35 -0.54 0.02 19.82
N HIS A 36 -0.36 1.29 19.47
CA HIS A 36 0.20 2.31 20.35
C HIS A 36 -0.89 2.72 21.34
N LEU A 37 -1.01 1.95 22.43
CA LEU A 37 -2.13 2.05 23.37
C LEU A 37 -2.23 3.40 24.11
N ASP A 38 -1.19 4.23 24.18
CA ASP A 38 -1.23 5.46 25.00
C ASP A 38 -0.34 6.64 24.52
N GLU A 39 0.32 6.55 23.36
CA GLU A 39 1.22 7.61 22.88
C GLU A 39 0.45 8.62 22.00
N ALA A 40 -0.21 9.56 22.67
CA ALA A 40 -0.98 10.64 22.05
C ALA A 40 -0.11 11.48 21.09
N GLU A 41 -0.45 11.46 19.80
CA GLU A 41 -0.12 12.48 18.79
C GLU A 41 1.31 13.05 18.81
N GLU A 42 2.32 12.26 19.21
CA GLU A 42 3.69 12.73 19.16
C GLU A 42 4.08 12.98 17.69
N THR A 43 4.56 14.19 17.40
CA THR A 43 5.13 14.47 16.09
C THR A 43 6.39 13.64 15.97
N LEU A 44 6.40 12.66 15.07
CA LEU A 44 7.54 11.77 14.88
C LEU A 44 8.45 12.27 13.78
N PHE A 45 9.75 12.24 14.05
CA PHE A 45 10.78 12.48 13.07
C PHE A 45 11.34 11.15 12.56
N GLN A 46 11.39 11.00 11.25
CA GLN A 46 11.99 9.82 10.61
C GLN A 46 13.33 10.21 9.98
N THR A 47 14.38 9.48 10.33
CA THR A 47 15.70 9.67 9.72
C THR A 47 15.71 9.28 8.25
N ASN A 48 16.75 9.70 7.52
CA ASN A 48 16.99 9.25 6.16
C ASN A 48 16.99 7.72 6.08
N LEU A 49 16.42 7.19 5.02
CA LEU A 49 16.47 5.76 4.72
C LEU A 49 17.86 5.40 4.18
N ASN A 50 18.51 4.44 4.83
CA ASN A 50 19.68 3.76 4.30
C ASN A 50 19.22 2.51 3.54
N PHE A 51 19.19 2.58 2.21
CA PHE A 51 18.81 1.46 1.35
C PHE A 51 20.03 0.92 0.59
N VAL A 52 20.19 -0.40 0.60
CA VAL A 52 21.27 -1.11 -0.09
C VAL A 52 20.65 -2.04 -1.14
N PRO A 53 20.70 -1.68 -2.43
CA PRO A 53 20.29 -2.58 -3.50
C PRO A 53 21.31 -3.72 -3.62
N GLN A 54 20.81 -4.94 -3.83
CA GLN A 54 21.63 -6.12 -4.08
C GLN A 54 21.37 -6.70 -5.48
N HIS A 55 20.10 -6.81 -5.86
CA HIS A 55 19.68 -7.34 -7.15
C HIS A 55 18.60 -6.45 -7.77
N PHE A 56 18.58 -6.36 -9.10
CA PHE A 56 17.54 -5.64 -9.82
C PHE A 56 16.59 -6.66 -10.46
N PRO A 57 15.32 -6.74 -10.02
CA PRO A 57 14.35 -7.65 -10.60
C PRO A 57 14.09 -7.27 -12.05
N LYS A 58 13.67 -8.22 -12.89
CA LYS A 58 13.35 -7.89 -14.28
C LYS A 58 12.10 -7.03 -14.33
N GLN A 59 11.95 -6.31 -15.43
CA GLN A 59 10.74 -5.54 -15.68
C GLN A 59 9.53 -6.48 -15.63
N GLU A 60 8.52 -6.11 -14.83
CA GLU A 60 7.29 -6.90 -14.57
C GLU A 60 7.42 -8.08 -13.60
N ASP A 61 8.62 -8.38 -13.06
CA ASP A 61 8.76 -9.39 -12.02
C ASP A 61 8.02 -8.92 -10.74
N PRO A 62 7.22 -9.81 -10.11
CA PRO A 62 6.60 -9.48 -8.84
C PRO A 62 7.67 -9.31 -7.76
N VAL A 63 7.55 -8.23 -6.98
CA VAL A 63 8.36 -8.00 -5.79
C VAL A 63 7.50 -8.08 -4.54
N HIS A 64 8.07 -8.67 -3.50
CA HIS A 64 7.52 -8.74 -2.17
C HIS A 64 8.31 -7.78 -1.30
N ILE A 65 7.60 -6.87 -0.64
CA ILE A 65 8.21 -5.88 0.25
C ILE A 65 7.73 -6.19 1.66
N THR A 66 8.67 -6.53 2.53
CA THR A 66 8.43 -6.74 3.96
C THR A 66 8.95 -5.53 4.70
N GLY A 67 8.10 -4.87 5.48
CA GLY A 67 8.51 -3.82 6.41
C GLY A 67 8.33 -4.31 7.84
N MET A 68 9.32 -4.09 8.69
CA MET A 68 9.25 -4.40 10.12
C MET A 68 9.54 -3.15 10.93
N ALA A 69 8.86 -3.03 12.07
CA ALA A 69 9.07 -1.95 13.01
C ALA A 69 9.41 -2.56 14.36
N ASN A 70 10.64 -2.35 14.83
CA ASN A 70 11.12 -2.86 16.10
C ASN A 70 11.26 -1.70 17.09
N ARG A 71 10.62 -1.84 18.27
CA ARG A 71 10.74 -0.85 19.33
C ARG A 71 12.08 -1.01 20.05
N SER A 72 12.84 0.08 20.16
CA SER A 72 14.05 0.16 20.98
C SER A 72 13.68 0.40 22.44
N THR A 73 14.55 -0.02 23.36
CA THR A 73 14.44 0.28 24.79
C THR A 73 14.50 1.78 25.10
N PHE A 74 15.03 2.59 24.18
CA PHE A 74 15.19 4.05 24.33
C PHE A 74 14.07 4.86 23.65
N GLY A 75 12.91 4.26 23.40
CA GLY A 75 11.76 4.96 22.77
C GLY A 75 11.91 5.28 21.28
N SER A 76 13.07 4.98 20.67
CA SER A 76 13.22 5.00 19.21
C SER A 76 12.60 3.75 18.57
N HIS A 77 12.11 3.85 17.35
CA HIS A 77 11.65 2.71 16.56
C HIS A 77 12.58 2.50 15.36
N TYR A 78 13.10 1.28 15.23
CA TYR A 78 13.88 0.86 14.07
C TYR A 78 12.95 0.30 13.01
N LEU A 79 12.90 0.95 11.87
CA LEU A 79 12.15 0.51 10.72
C LEU A 79 13.10 -0.21 9.77
N SER A 80 12.98 -1.52 9.64
CA SER A 80 13.69 -2.29 8.61
C SER A 80 12.75 -2.59 7.44
N LEU A 81 13.34 -2.73 6.26
CA LEU A 81 12.65 -3.19 5.07
C LEU A 81 13.50 -4.23 4.36
N GLU A 82 12.84 -5.19 3.73
CA GLU A 82 13.42 -6.21 2.88
C GLU A 82 12.57 -6.34 1.62
N ILE A 83 13.23 -6.41 0.46
CA ILE A 83 12.57 -6.56 -0.83
C ILE A 83 13.08 -7.84 -1.47
N VAL A 84 12.17 -8.75 -1.80
CA VAL A 84 12.48 -10.07 -2.38
C VAL A 84 11.68 -10.24 -3.67
N SER A 85 12.32 -10.69 -4.74
CA SER A 85 11.64 -11.21 -5.93
C SER A 85 11.68 -12.73 -5.90
N PHE A 86 10.68 -13.41 -6.45
CA PHE A 86 10.70 -14.88 -6.52
C PHE A 86 10.98 -15.33 -7.95
N ASP A 87 11.86 -16.32 -8.11
CA ASP A 87 12.06 -16.98 -9.40
C ASP A 87 10.89 -17.94 -9.64
N ASP A 88 10.12 -17.72 -10.72
CA ASP A 88 8.97 -18.56 -11.08
C ASP A 88 9.33 -20.04 -11.31
N SER A 89 10.59 -20.32 -11.67
CA SER A 89 11.04 -21.67 -12.00
C SER A 89 11.47 -22.47 -10.77
N THR A 90 12.11 -21.83 -9.79
CA THR A 90 12.63 -22.49 -8.59
C THR A 90 11.76 -22.25 -7.35
N GLY A 91 10.96 -21.18 -7.36
CA GLY A 91 10.23 -20.68 -6.19
C GLY A 91 11.13 -20.05 -5.13
N GLU A 92 12.44 -19.91 -5.39
CA GLU A 92 13.38 -19.34 -4.44
C GLU A 92 13.27 -17.81 -4.41
N GLY A 93 13.35 -17.25 -3.20
CA GLY A 93 13.40 -15.81 -2.99
C GLY A 93 14.80 -15.26 -3.28
N ILE A 94 14.88 -14.28 -4.18
CA ILE A 94 16.08 -13.53 -4.52
C ILE A 94 15.98 -12.16 -3.86
N LEU A 95 16.93 -11.85 -2.97
CA LEU A 95 16.99 -10.57 -2.27
C LEU A 95 17.31 -9.43 -3.26
N VAL A 96 16.34 -8.54 -3.47
CA VAL A 96 16.45 -7.33 -4.30
C VAL A 96 17.20 -6.24 -3.54
N GLY A 97 16.91 -6.07 -2.26
CA GLY A 97 17.60 -5.11 -1.42
C GLY A 97 17.00 -5.03 -0.02
N ALA A 98 17.75 -4.39 0.87
CA ALA A 98 17.32 -4.19 2.25
C ALA A 98 17.67 -2.78 2.69
N GLY A 99 16.95 -2.28 3.68
CA GLY A 99 17.20 -0.95 4.22
C GLY A 99 16.69 -0.76 5.63
N HIS A 100 17.09 0.35 6.22
CA HIS A 100 16.65 0.74 7.54
C HIS A 100 16.48 2.26 7.67
N SER A 101 15.55 2.67 8.53
CA SER A 101 15.40 4.04 9.02
C SER A 101 15.03 4.01 10.50
N ILE A 102 15.13 5.14 11.17
CA ILE A 102 14.79 5.27 12.59
C ILE A 102 13.67 6.30 12.70
N VAL A 103 12.66 6.01 13.51
CA VAL A 103 11.61 6.95 13.89
C VAL A 103 11.78 7.30 15.36
N GLN A 104 11.79 8.60 15.68
CA GLN A 104 11.98 9.12 17.03
C GLN A 104 10.95 10.20 17.34
N PRO A 105 10.50 10.34 18.60
CA PRO A 105 9.75 11.51 19.07
C PRO A 105 10.48 12.81 18.77
N ALA A 106 9.76 13.84 18.30
CA ALA A 106 10.35 15.17 18.04
C ALA A 106 10.76 15.93 19.30
N VAL A 107 10.57 15.35 20.49
CA VAL A 107 10.72 16.04 21.79
C VAL A 107 12.19 16.36 22.11
N ASP A 108 13.16 15.72 21.47
CA ASP A 108 14.60 15.86 21.77
C ASP A 108 15.50 16.14 20.54
N ALA A 109 14.97 16.61 19.41
CA ALA A 109 15.78 16.92 18.23
C ALA A 109 16.61 18.21 18.39
N VAL A 110 17.58 18.21 19.30
CA VAL A 110 18.72 19.15 19.29
C VAL A 110 19.61 18.71 18.14
N TRP A 111 19.37 19.28 16.96
CA TRP A 111 20.24 19.08 15.81
C TRP A 111 21.67 19.55 16.15
N PRO A 112 22.72 18.78 15.85
CA PRO A 112 24.05 19.37 15.74
C PRO A 112 23.96 20.40 14.61
N GLU A 113 24.20 21.68 14.93
CA GLU A 113 24.22 22.74 13.93
C GLU A 113 25.13 22.30 12.77
N SER A 114 24.56 22.19 11.58
CA SER A 114 25.33 21.91 10.36
C SER A 114 26.51 22.88 10.28
N PRO A 115 27.75 22.43 10.03
CA PRO A 115 28.89 23.33 9.96
C PRO A 115 28.65 24.39 8.89
N SER A 116 28.63 25.65 9.34
CA SER A 116 28.51 26.85 8.52
C SER A 116 29.47 26.77 7.33
N THR A 117 28.91 26.62 6.13
CA THR A 117 29.68 26.69 4.90
C THR A 117 29.81 28.16 4.51
N THR A 118 30.87 28.83 4.97
CA THR A 118 31.28 30.12 4.41
C THR A 118 31.71 29.92 2.95
N PRO A 119 31.12 30.62 1.97
CA PRO A 119 31.49 30.48 0.57
C PRO A 119 32.84 31.19 0.31
N VAL A 120 33.82 30.43 -0.18
CA VAL A 120 35.06 30.97 -0.75
C VAL A 120 34.76 31.43 -2.18
N ALA A 121 34.93 32.73 -2.44
CA ALA A 121 34.78 33.32 -3.76
C ALA A 121 35.90 32.83 -4.70
N ILE A 122 35.51 32.17 -5.80
CA ILE A 122 36.41 31.80 -6.90
C ILE A 122 36.34 32.93 -7.95
N VAL A 123 37.45 33.67 -8.10
CA VAL A 123 37.66 34.63 -9.19
C VAL A 123 38.16 33.89 -10.43
N HIS A 124 37.40 34.00 -11.52
CA HIS A 124 37.79 33.61 -12.87
C HIS A 124 38.80 34.62 -13.45
N GLN A 125 39.91 34.13 -14.01
CA GLN A 125 40.61 34.82 -15.10
C GLN A 125 40.98 33.82 -16.20
N ASN A 126 40.45 34.10 -17.39
CA ASN A 126 40.84 33.54 -18.69
C ASN A 126 42.24 34.00 -19.08
N THR A 127 43.04 33.13 -19.69
CA THR A 127 43.79 33.41 -20.93
C THR A 127 44.23 32.12 -21.63
N ASP A 128 44.26 32.22 -22.94
CA ASP A 128 44.32 31.20 -24.01
C ASP A 128 45.75 30.66 -24.32
N PRO A 129 45.96 29.81 -25.35
CA PRO A 129 46.93 28.70 -25.35
C PRO A 129 48.21 28.96 -26.15
N THR A 130 49.30 28.21 -25.91
CA THR A 130 50.39 27.98 -26.87
C THR A 130 51.22 26.72 -26.55
N THR A 131 51.22 25.77 -27.49
CA THR A 131 52.32 24.94 -28.03
C THR A 131 53.58 24.68 -27.18
N THR A 132 53.94 23.42 -26.89
CA THR A 132 55.13 22.70 -27.46
C THR A 132 55.37 21.30 -26.84
N ALA A 133 55.49 20.32 -27.74
CA ALA A 133 56.46 19.22 -27.85
C ALA A 133 57.01 18.43 -26.62
N SER A 134 57.03 17.10 -26.82
CA SER A 134 58.17 16.17 -26.66
C SER A 134 58.08 15.05 -25.61
N LEU A 135 57.92 13.83 -26.16
CA LEU A 135 58.76 12.62 -25.97
C LEU A 135 59.02 12.10 -24.55
N SER A 136 58.52 10.88 -24.26
CA SER A 136 59.36 9.66 -24.12
C SER A 136 58.56 8.42 -23.66
N ASN A 137 58.58 7.36 -24.49
CA ASN A 137 58.45 5.94 -24.07
C ASN A 137 59.82 5.47 -23.50
N PRO A 138 60.10 4.20 -23.06
CA PRO A 138 59.36 2.91 -23.11
C PRO A 138 59.62 2.01 -21.83
N PRO A 139 59.71 0.65 -21.84
CA PRO A 139 58.95 -0.44 -22.48
C PRO A 139 58.52 -1.63 -21.55
N MET A 140 57.76 -2.57 -22.15
CA MET A 140 57.78 -4.05 -22.01
C MET A 140 57.46 -4.72 -20.65
N SER A 141 56.54 -5.68 -20.60
CA SER A 141 56.81 -7.05 -21.06
C SER A 141 55.56 -7.88 -21.39
N SER A 142 55.75 -8.77 -22.37
CA SER A 142 54.95 -9.88 -22.89
C SER A 142 54.59 -10.93 -21.81
N SER A 143 53.64 -11.86 -21.96
CA SER A 143 53.58 -12.90 -23.01
C SER A 143 52.30 -13.77 -22.90
N THR A 144 51.67 -14.07 -24.06
CA THR A 144 51.19 -15.39 -24.60
C THR A 144 50.37 -16.38 -23.75
N ALA A 145 49.48 -17.24 -24.27
CA ALA A 145 48.81 -17.48 -25.57
C ALA A 145 47.91 -18.75 -25.42
N ALA A 146 47.12 -19.03 -26.47
CA ALA A 146 46.40 -20.28 -26.84
C ALA A 146 44.92 -20.36 -26.38
N ALA A 147 43.90 -20.10 -27.20
CA ALA A 147 43.48 -20.63 -28.52
C ALA A 147 42.71 -21.96 -28.45
N ALA A 148 41.40 -21.91 -28.74
CA ALA A 148 40.66 -22.94 -29.49
C ALA A 148 39.32 -22.37 -29.99
N THR A 149 38.94 -22.78 -31.20
CA THR A 149 38.09 -22.05 -32.14
C THR A 149 36.95 -22.97 -32.66
N LEU A 150 35.70 -22.49 -32.59
CA LEU A 150 34.51 -22.76 -33.45
C LEU A 150 33.84 -24.16 -33.47
N PRO A 151 32.61 -24.35 -34.05
CA PRO A 151 31.67 -23.40 -34.71
C PRO A 151 30.17 -23.47 -34.24
N GLY A 152 29.36 -22.46 -34.60
CA GLY A 152 27.88 -22.56 -34.70
C GLY A 152 27.43 -23.33 -35.96
N PRO A 153 26.16 -23.27 -36.45
CA PRO A 153 25.00 -22.43 -36.06
C PRO A 153 23.66 -23.22 -35.95
N SER A 154 22.56 -22.56 -35.53
CA SER A 154 21.25 -22.71 -36.22
C SER A 154 20.17 -21.76 -35.71
N ILE A 155 19.49 -21.18 -36.69
CA ILE A 155 18.37 -20.24 -36.62
C ILE A 155 17.12 -20.99 -37.14
N LEU A 156 15.95 -20.63 -36.61
CA LEU A 156 14.58 -20.85 -37.15
C LEU A 156 13.97 -22.27 -37.06
N SER A 157 12.98 -22.42 -36.16
CA SER A 157 11.61 -22.86 -36.51
C SER A 157 10.59 -22.52 -35.41
N ARG A 158 9.60 -21.68 -35.77
CA ARG A 158 8.28 -21.41 -35.12
C ARG A 158 7.26 -22.49 -35.60
N PRO A 159 5.94 -22.47 -35.30
CA PRO A 159 5.14 -22.00 -34.14
C PRO A 159 4.00 -23.00 -33.73
N ARG A 160 3.35 -22.82 -32.56
CA ARG A 160 1.87 -22.75 -32.33
C ARG A 160 1.51 -22.96 -30.85
N VAL A 161 0.87 -21.99 -30.20
CA VAL A 161 -0.60 -21.85 -29.97
C VAL A 161 -1.16 -22.88 -28.98
N GLY A 162 -1.38 -22.39 -27.76
CA GLY A 162 -2.24 -22.98 -26.74
C GLY A 162 -2.52 -21.90 -25.70
N ALA A 163 -3.65 -21.22 -25.85
CA ALA A 163 -4.10 -20.17 -24.95
C ALA A 163 -4.38 -20.76 -23.57
N ALA A 164 -3.61 -20.35 -22.55
CA ALA A 164 -3.98 -20.49 -21.15
C ALA A 164 -4.26 -19.09 -20.60
N THR A 165 -5.46 -18.94 -20.08
CA THR A 165 -6.06 -17.73 -19.53
C THR A 165 -5.14 -17.04 -18.52
N LEU A 166 -4.95 -15.73 -18.69
CA LEU A 166 -4.36 -14.84 -17.70
C LEU A 166 -5.13 -14.96 -16.37
N GLY A 167 -4.56 -15.73 -15.44
CA GLY A 167 -5.00 -15.75 -14.05
C GLY A 167 -4.78 -14.38 -13.43
N LYS A 168 -5.81 -13.83 -12.79
CA LYS A 168 -5.69 -12.64 -11.95
C LYS A 168 -4.58 -12.87 -10.93
N ARG A 169 -3.53 -12.06 -11.00
CA ARG A 169 -2.41 -12.07 -10.04
C ARG A 169 -2.93 -11.59 -8.68
N ASN A 170 -3.00 -12.51 -7.72
CA ASN A 170 -3.35 -12.20 -6.35
C ASN A 170 -2.19 -11.45 -5.69
N ARG A 171 -2.42 -10.18 -5.34
CA ARG A 171 -1.54 -9.46 -4.43
C ARG A 171 -1.70 -10.08 -3.05
N HIS A 172 -0.67 -10.77 -2.57
CA HIS A 172 -0.65 -11.35 -1.23
C HIS A 172 -0.43 -10.21 -0.23
N VAL A 173 -1.39 -10.01 0.67
CA VAL A 173 -1.27 -9.07 1.79
C VAL A 173 -0.95 -9.90 3.03
N SER A 174 0.26 -9.74 3.57
CA SER A 174 0.68 -10.39 4.81
C SER A 174 0.34 -9.48 6.00
N PHE A 175 -0.32 -10.01 7.02
CA PHE A 175 -0.69 -9.29 8.24
C PHE A 175 0.14 -9.78 9.45
N GLY A 176 1.32 -9.24 9.72
CA GLY A 176 2.12 -9.50 10.95
C GLY A 176 3.43 -10.28 10.78
N GLY A 177 4.36 -10.11 11.72
CA GLY A 177 5.73 -10.68 11.69
C GLY A 177 5.92 -11.92 12.56
N ASP A 178 7.09 -12.54 12.41
CA ASP A 178 7.53 -13.87 12.88
C ASP A 178 7.76 -14.02 14.40
N ASP A 179 6.93 -13.42 15.25
CA ASP A 179 6.88 -13.81 16.66
C ASP A 179 5.79 -14.89 16.85
N ASP A 180 6.20 -16.06 17.36
CA ASP A 180 5.44 -17.32 17.47
C ASP A 180 4.10 -17.26 18.25
N ASP A 181 3.64 -16.08 18.69
CA ASP A 181 2.34 -15.88 19.34
C ASP A 181 1.21 -15.46 18.35
N VAL A 182 1.01 -16.35 17.38
CA VAL A 182 -0.28 -16.68 16.76
C VAL A 182 -0.88 -15.60 15.87
N GLN A 183 -0.23 -15.35 14.74
CA GLN A 183 -0.71 -14.56 13.62
C GLN A 183 -1.99 -15.17 13.00
N VAL A 184 -3.01 -14.34 12.75
CA VAL A 184 -4.17 -14.76 11.94
C VAL A 184 -3.69 -14.93 10.51
N ARG A 185 -3.65 -16.17 10.01
CA ARG A 185 -3.28 -16.45 8.63
C ARG A 185 -4.54 -16.43 7.75
N PRO A 186 -4.73 -15.40 6.90
CA PRO A 186 -5.84 -15.40 5.95
C PRO A 186 -5.63 -16.51 4.92
N ILE A 187 -6.70 -17.19 4.51
CA ILE A 187 -6.69 -18.10 3.37
C ILE A 187 -7.70 -17.63 2.32
N ASN A 188 -7.55 -18.10 1.07
CA ASN A 188 -8.44 -17.76 -0.05
C ASN A 188 -8.66 -16.25 -0.23
N THR A 189 -7.62 -15.45 -0.01
CA THR A 189 -7.72 -13.99 -0.03
C THR A 189 -8.13 -13.51 -1.43
N THR A 190 -9.23 -12.78 -1.49
CA THR A 190 -9.65 -12.01 -2.66
C THR A 190 -9.74 -10.54 -2.29
N HIS A 191 -9.65 -9.66 -3.28
CA HIS A 191 -9.79 -8.23 -3.04
C HIS A 191 -10.62 -7.58 -4.15
N GLU A 192 -11.35 -6.54 -3.77
CA GLU A 192 -12.17 -5.74 -4.67
C GLU A 192 -11.96 -4.26 -4.37
N VAL A 193 -12.26 -3.39 -5.34
CA VAL A 193 -12.24 -1.94 -5.13
C VAL A 193 -13.43 -1.55 -4.27
N PHE A 194 -13.20 -0.80 -3.19
CA PHE A 194 -14.27 -0.33 -2.31
C PHE A 194 -15.22 0.60 -3.09
N PRO A 195 -16.56 0.51 -2.92
CA PRO A 195 -17.52 1.15 -3.83
C PRO A 195 -17.67 2.67 -3.64
N ILE A 196 -16.64 3.39 -3.17
CA ILE A 196 -16.65 4.85 -2.95
C ILE A 196 -15.65 5.58 -3.85
N LYS A 197 -15.90 6.86 -4.14
CA LYS A 197 -15.03 7.77 -4.90
C LYS A 197 -13.86 8.30 -4.05
N LYS A 198 -13.12 7.41 -3.42
CA LYS A 198 -11.85 7.75 -2.77
C LYS A 198 -10.79 6.84 -3.34
N ARG A 199 -9.63 7.42 -3.68
CA ARG A 199 -8.51 6.65 -4.25
C ARG A 199 -8.05 5.60 -3.24
N ASP A 200 -7.55 4.49 -3.76
CA ASP A 200 -6.81 3.44 -3.04
C ASP A 200 -7.55 2.78 -1.86
N ARG A 201 -8.88 2.73 -1.93
CA ARG A 201 -9.70 1.98 -0.96
C ARG A 201 -10.06 0.61 -1.54
N HIS A 202 -9.74 -0.44 -0.78
CA HIS A 202 -9.97 -1.83 -1.16
C HIS A 202 -10.70 -2.57 -0.04
N VAL A 203 -11.52 -3.54 -0.42
CA VAL A 203 -12.06 -4.56 0.49
C VAL A 203 -11.25 -5.83 0.27
N PHE A 204 -10.79 -6.45 1.35
CA PHE A 204 -10.15 -7.77 1.32
C PHE A 204 -11.10 -8.77 1.95
N PHE A 205 -11.39 -9.85 1.23
CA PHE A 205 -12.12 -11.00 1.74
C PHE A 205 -11.14 -12.15 1.93
N PHE A 206 -11.23 -12.84 3.05
CA PHE A 206 -10.40 -14.00 3.35
C PHE A 206 -11.17 -14.93 4.28
N ASP A 207 -10.88 -16.22 4.21
CA ASP A 207 -11.38 -17.17 5.19
C ASP A 207 -10.41 -17.28 6.36
N VAL A 208 -10.97 -17.64 7.52
CA VAL A 208 -10.23 -17.88 8.75
C VAL A 208 -10.52 -19.31 9.18
N VAL A 209 -9.48 -20.11 9.39
CA VAL A 209 -9.61 -21.52 9.77
C VAL A 209 -9.08 -21.74 11.18
N GLY A 210 -9.85 -22.47 11.98
CA GLY A 210 -9.53 -22.85 13.36
C GLY A 210 -10.19 -21.94 14.39
N ASP A 211 -10.79 -22.54 15.40
CA ASP A 211 -11.62 -21.85 16.41
C ASP A 211 -10.88 -20.73 17.15
N LYS A 212 -9.60 -20.93 17.43
CA LYS A 212 -8.74 -19.91 18.07
C LYS A 212 -8.57 -18.67 17.19
N MET A 213 -8.36 -18.87 15.88
CA MET A 213 -8.18 -17.77 14.92
C MET A 213 -9.50 -17.05 14.67
N ILE A 214 -10.59 -17.80 14.54
CA ILE A 214 -11.94 -17.25 14.40
C ILE A 214 -12.25 -16.37 15.60
N SER A 215 -12.10 -16.88 16.83
CA SER A 215 -12.33 -16.12 18.06
C SER A 215 -11.47 -14.84 18.13
N ARG A 216 -10.21 -14.91 17.67
CA ARG A 216 -9.31 -13.74 17.65
C ARG A 216 -9.78 -12.69 16.65
N VAL A 217 -10.17 -13.10 15.44
CA VAL A 217 -10.72 -12.19 14.43
C VAL A 217 -12.04 -11.60 14.90
N GLU A 218 -12.91 -12.37 15.53
CA GLU A 218 -14.16 -11.88 16.12
C GLU A 218 -13.93 -10.85 17.23
N ASN A 219 -12.86 -10.99 18.02
CA ASN A 219 -12.46 -9.99 19.01
C ASN A 219 -11.90 -8.71 18.37
N LEU A 220 -11.26 -8.81 17.20
CA LEU A 220 -10.80 -7.66 16.40
C LEU A 220 -11.97 -6.96 15.69
N MET A 221 -13.03 -7.70 15.37
CA MET A 221 -14.26 -7.11 14.88
C MET A 221 -14.85 -6.23 15.98
N GLN A 222 -15.31 -5.05 15.60
CA GLN A 222 -16.12 -4.21 16.47
C GLN A 222 -17.58 -4.29 16.00
N PRO A 223 -18.26 -5.45 16.21
CA PRO A 223 -19.54 -5.75 15.56
C PRO A 223 -20.64 -4.77 15.92
N ARG A 224 -20.50 -4.02 17.02
CA ARG A 224 -21.50 -3.05 17.48
C ARG A 224 -21.23 -1.60 17.05
N ASN A 225 -20.08 -1.35 16.43
CA ASN A 225 -19.66 -0.02 15.99
C ASN A 225 -19.57 0.08 14.46
N TRP A 226 -20.20 -0.86 13.74
CA TRP A 226 -20.19 -0.89 12.28
C TRP A 226 -20.71 0.41 11.65
N ALA A 227 -21.71 1.05 12.28
CA ALA A 227 -22.27 2.30 11.75
C ALA A 227 -21.25 3.43 11.75
N TYR A 228 -20.33 3.48 12.70
CA TYR A 228 -19.23 4.43 12.67
C TYR A 228 -18.29 4.14 11.49
N TYR A 229 -17.82 2.89 11.37
CA TYR A 229 -16.83 2.48 10.36
C TYR A 229 -17.35 2.55 8.92
N PHE A 230 -18.62 2.21 8.69
CA PHE A 230 -19.26 2.30 7.38
C PHE A 230 -19.86 3.68 7.09
N GLY A 231 -19.74 4.65 8.00
CA GLY A 231 -20.21 6.01 7.76
C GLY A 231 -19.44 6.66 6.62
N ILE A 232 -20.14 7.25 5.65
CA ILE A 232 -19.48 7.89 4.50
C ILE A 232 -18.50 8.96 4.96
N ARG A 233 -18.90 9.80 5.93
CA ARG A 233 -18.03 10.84 6.48
C ARG A 233 -16.75 10.25 7.06
N THR A 234 -16.88 9.18 7.84
CA THR A 234 -15.78 8.42 8.43
C THR A 234 -14.87 7.82 7.35
N LEU A 235 -15.44 7.11 6.37
CA LEU A 235 -14.69 6.51 5.25
C LEU A 235 -13.94 7.55 4.39
N LEU A 236 -14.45 8.78 4.32
CA LEU A 236 -13.81 9.86 3.58
C LEU A 236 -12.69 10.57 4.35
N LEU A 237 -12.53 10.36 5.67
CA LEU A 237 -11.41 10.89 6.45
C LEU A 237 -10.06 10.36 5.93
N GLU A 238 -9.05 11.23 5.83
CA GLU A 238 -7.71 10.90 5.30
C GLU A 238 -6.96 9.89 6.17
N ASP A 239 -7.12 10.02 7.48
CA ASP A 239 -6.53 9.23 8.56
C ASP A 239 -7.39 8.03 8.97
N GLN A 240 -8.42 7.69 8.19
CA GLN A 240 -9.29 6.56 8.54
C GLN A 240 -8.52 5.24 8.55
N HIS A 241 -8.37 4.68 9.75
CA HIS A 241 -7.76 3.37 9.97
C HIS A 241 -8.56 2.23 9.31
N PRO A 242 -7.87 1.17 8.83
CA PRO A 242 -8.52 -0.05 8.37
C PRO A 242 -9.31 -0.68 9.53
N PHE A 243 -10.40 -1.37 9.19
CA PHE A 243 -11.22 -2.07 10.17
C PHE A 243 -11.63 -3.44 9.62
N THR A 244 -11.95 -4.36 10.54
CA THR A 244 -12.39 -5.71 10.20
C THR A 244 -13.88 -5.85 10.49
N ALA A 245 -14.61 -6.44 9.56
CA ALA A 245 -16.03 -6.75 9.70
C ALA A 245 -16.30 -8.13 9.12
N LYS A 246 -17.40 -8.74 9.55
CA LYS A 246 -17.82 -10.02 8.99
C LYS A 246 -18.12 -9.85 7.51
N ALA A 247 -17.64 -10.80 6.71
CA ALA A 247 -17.73 -10.72 5.26
C ALA A 247 -19.19 -10.57 4.82
N ILE A 248 -19.44 -9.55 3.99
CA ILE A 248 -20.73 -9.27 3.37
C ILE A 248 -20.50 -8.98 1.88
N PRO A 249 -21.44 -9.34 0.99
CA PRO A 249 -21.28 -9.09 -0.44
C PRO A 249 -21.26 -7.59 -0.72
N MET A 250 -20.66 -7.20 -1.85
CA MET A 250 -20.49 -5.79 -2.21
C MET A 250 -21.81 -5.01 -2.29
N SER A 251 -22.92 -5.65 -2.68
CA SER A 251 -24.26 -5.06 -2.62
C SER A 251 -24.69 -4.73 -1.20
N SER A 252 -24.45 -5.64 -0.25
CA SER A 252 -24.73 -5.42 1.17
C SER A 252 -23.80 -4.38 1.80
N ILE A 253 -22.58 -4.18 1.28
CA ILE A 253 -21.72 -3.06 1.71
C ILE A 253 -22.44 -1.74 1.40
N ILE A 254 -23.02 -1.57 0.21
CA ILE A 254 -23.77 -0.36 -0.14
C ILE A 254 -25.00 -0.18 0.75
N GLU A 255 -25.77 -1.25 1.01
CA GLU A 255 -26.86 -1.21 1.99
C GLU A 255 -26.37 -0.79 3.38
N THR A 256 -25.19 -1.27 3.79
CA THR A 256 -24.58 -0.90 5.07
C THR A 256 -24.20 0.59 5.12
N LEU A 257 -23.69 1.17 4.03
CA LEU A 257 -23.43 2.62 3.92
C LEU A 257 -24.72 3.43 4.12
N LEU A 258 -25.82 3.00 3.49
CA LEU A 258 -27.14 3.62 3.60
C LEU A 258 -27.67 3.56 5.04
N LEU A 259 -27.62 2.38 5.66
CA LEU A 259 -28.06 2.19 7.05
C LEU A 259 -27.22 3.01 8.03
N SER A 260 -25.90 3.04 7.85
CA SER A 260 -25.00 3.85 8.67
C SER A 260 -25.36 5.35 8.59
N GLN A 261 -25.59 5.87 7.38
CA GLN A 261 -25.96 7.27 7.17
C GLN A 261 -27.31 7.61 7.82
N MET A 262 -28.29 6.71 7.71
CA MET A 262 -29.58 6.87 8.37
C MET A 262 -29.44 6.93 9.89
N LEU A 263 -28.59 6.09 10.48
CA LEU A 263 -28.32 6.14 11.91
C LEU A 263 -27.62 7.45 12.29
N GLY A 264 -26.64 7.90 11.50
CA GLY A 264 -25.95 9.19 11.71
C GLY A 264 -26.87 10.41 11.66
N LYS A 265 -27.93 10.37 10.85
CA LYS A 265 -28.94 11.45 10.77
C LYS A 265 -29.61 11.71 12.12
N ASN A 266 -29.88 10.65 12.90
CA ASN A 266 -30.48 10.79 14.24
C ASN A 266 -29.55 11.51 15.23
N PHE A 267 -28.24 11.55 14.96
CA PHE A 267 -27.26 12.19 15.82
C PHE A 267 -26.83 13.58 15.34
N ASN A 268 -27.25 14.03 14.13
CA ASN A 268 -26.70 15.19 13.42
C ASN A 268 -25.17 15.15 13.21
N ARG A 269 -24.53 14.01 13.48
CA ARG A 269 -23.09 13.73 13.36
C ARG A 269 -22.87 12.23 13.23
N PRO A 270 -21.69 11.74 12.80
CA PRO A 270 -21.37 10.32 12.89
C PRO A 270 -21.62 9.84 14.33
N PRO A 271 -22.25 8.68 14.54
CA PRO A 271 -22.38 8.13 15.88
C PRO A 271 -20.98 8.10 16.52
N PRO A 272 -20.81 8.53 17.78
CA PRO A 272 -19.50 8.41 18.42
C PRO A 272 -19.08 6.95 18.43
N SER A 273 -17.78 6.67 18.37
CA SER A 273 -17.26 5.29 18.38
C SER A 273 -17.66 4.50 19.62
N SER A 274 -18.05 5.18 20.71
CA SER A 274 -18.60 4.59 21.92
C SER A 274 -20.10 4.25 21.82
N TYR A 275 -20.79 4.63 20.74
CA TYR A 275 -22.20 4.32 20.55
C TYR A 275 -22.37 2.87 20.13
N VAL A 276 -22.89 2.07 21.05
CA VAL A 276 -23.12 0.64 20.86
C VAL A 276 -24.53 0.42 20.32
N LEU A 277 -24.64 0.02 19.05
CA LEU A 277 -25.91 -0.41 18.49
C LEU A 277 -26.36 -1.72 19.17
N LYS A 278 -27.65 -1.79 19.52
CA LYS A 278 -28.25 -3.01 20.06
C LYS A 278 -28.42 -4.10 18.99
N ASP A 279 -28.68 -3.66 17.76
CA ASP A 279 -28.95 -4.57 16.65
C ASP A 279 -27.65 -4.93 15.92
N ASP A 280 -27.53 -6.21 15.59
CA ASP A 280 -26.44 -6.72 14.77
C ASP A 280 -26.60 -6.27 13.30
N LEU A 281 -25.49 -6.00 12.62
CA LEU A 281 -25.50 -5.57 11.22
C LEU A 281 -26.19 -6.60 10.31
N HIS A 282 -25.92 -7.90 10.48
CA HIS A 282 -26.54 -8.92 9.64
C HIS A 282 -28.04 -9.00 9.88
N GLN A 283 -28.49 -8.79 11.12
CA GLN A 283 -29.91 -8.73 11.45
C GLN A 283 -30.59 -7.54 10.75
N GLN A 284 -29.97 -6.37 10.75
CA GLN A 284 -30.51 -5.20 10.05
C GLN A 284 -30.50 -5.37 8.52
N LEU A 285 -29.44 -5.97 7.95
CA LEU A 285 -29.38 -6.25 6.51
C LEU A 285 -30.39 -7.31 6.07
N ALA A 286 -30.72 -8.26 6.95
CA ALA A 286 -31.78 -9.24 6.73
C ALA A 286 -33.17 -8.61 6.79
N ASP A 287 -33.38 -7.63 7.67
CA ASP A 287 -34.64 -6.87 7.75
C ASP A 287 -34.69 -5.74 6.71
N LYS A 288 -35.22 -6.07 5.52
CA LYS A 288 -35.38 -5.12 4.41
C LYS A 288 -36.28 -3.91 4.71
N LYS A 289 -36.95 -3.85 5.87
CA LYS A 289 -37.67 -2.65 6.30
C LYS A 289 -36.75 -1.45 6.49
N TYR A 290 -35.53 -1.66 6.97
CA TYR A 290 -34.59 -0.56 7.17
C TYR A 290 -34.08 -0.03 5.84
N SER A 291 -33.66 -0.90 4.93
CA SER A 291 -33.24 -0.50 3.58
C SER A 291 -34.38 0.24 2.84
N GLY A 292 -35.63 -0.25 2.96
CA GLY A 292 -36.79 0.43 2.37
C GLY A 292 -37.04 1.83 2.92
N LYS A 293 -36.82 2.06 4.22
CA LYS A 293 -36.92 3.42 4.82
C LYS A 293 -35.86 4.36 4.26
N VAL A 294 -34.62 3.89 4.09
CA VAL A 294 -33.53 4.71 3.57
C VAL A 294 -33.75 5.08 2.11
N LEU A 295 -34.21 4.13 1.30
CA LEU A 295 -34.49 4.35 -0.12
C LEU A 295 -35.65 5.34 -0.37
N ASN A 296 -36.53 5.55 0.62
CA ASN A 296 -37.59 6.57 0.56
C ASN A 296 -37.10 7.98 0.92
N ASP A 297 -35.85 8.15 1.37
CA ASP A 297 -35.22 9.45 1.61
C ASP A 297 -34.33 9.83 0.43
N ASP A 298 -34.90 10.57 -0.53
CA ASP A 298 -34.22 10.98 -1.77
C ASP A 298 -32.93 11.77 -1.51
N ALA A 299 -32.93 12.62 -0.48
CA ALA A 299 -31.78 13.45 -0.15
C ALA A 299 -30.61 12.59 0.36
N MET A 300 -30.90 11.63 1.24
CA MET A 300 -29.89 10.69 1.75
C MET A 300 -29.37 9.78 0.64
N THR A 301 -30.28 9.26 -0.19
CA THR A 301 -29.90 8.40 -1.31
C THR A 301 -29.01 9.16 -2.30
N ALA A 302 -29.33 10.41 -2.61
CA ALA A 302 -28.52 11.26 -3.48
C ALA A 302 -27.12 11.53 -2.90
N GLU A 303 -27.00 11.78 -1.59
CA GLU A 303 -25.71 11.96 -0.90
C GLU A 303 -24.84 10.71 -1.05
N ILE A 304 -25.39 9.53 -0.76
CA ILE A 304 -24.67 8.26 -0.88
C ILE A 304 -24.24 8.01 -2.32
N VAL A 305 -25.16 8.12 -3.29
CA VAL A 305 -24.89 7.91 -4.71
C VAL A 305 -23.84 8.91 -5.23
N HIS A 306 -23.79 10.13 -4.69
CA HIS A 306 -22.75 11.10 -5.02
C HIS A 306 -21.36 10.60 -4.61
N CYS A 307 -21.24 9.89 -3.49
CA CYS A 307 -20.00 9.33 -2.98
C CYS A 307 -19.61 7.99 -3.62
N LEU A 308 -20.52 7.28 -4.32
CA LEU A 308 -20.21 6.00 -4.96
C LEU A 308 -19.40 6.15 -6.25
N ASN A 309 -18.41 5.26 -6.46
CA ASN A 309 -17.68 5.19 -7.72
C ASN A 309 -18.55 4.56 -8.84
N LYS A 310 -18.01 4.44 -10.07
CA LYS A 310 -18.76 3.91 -11.22
C LYS A 310 -19.32 2.50 -10.95
N ASP A 311 -18.57 1.66 -10.26
CA ASP A 311 -18.96 0.29 -9.95
C ASP A 311 -19.97 0.24 -8.80
N GLY A 312 -19.75 1.01 -7.74
CA GLY A 312 -20.72 1.19 -6.65
C GLY A 312 -22.08 1.66 -7.16
N LYS A 313 -22.12 2.66 -8.06
CA LYS A 313 -23.37 3.11 -8.70
C LYS A 313 -24.07 2.01 -9.49
N ARG A 314 -23.29 1.20 -10.21
CA ARG A 314 -23.83 0.07 -11.00
C ARG A 314 -24.45 -1.00 -10.11
N ILE A 315 -23.81 -1.29 -8.98
CA ILE A 315 -24.32 -2.25 -7.98
C ILE A 315 -25.60 -1.68 -7.34
N PHE A 316 -25.59 -0.41 -6.95
CA PHE A 316 -26.74 0.27 -6.36
C PHE A 316 -27.98 0.26 -7.26
N ILE A 317 -27.83 0.42 -8.58
CA ILE A 317 -28.96 0.39 -9.53
C ILE A 317 -29.53 -1.03 -9.73
N ARG A 318 -28.72 -2.07 -9.50
CA ARG A 318 -29.10 -3.47 -9.75
C ARG A 318 -29.69 -4.19 -8.54
N GLY A 319 -29.33 -3.75 -7.33
CA GLY A 319 -29.83 -4.31 -6.07
C GLY A 319 -31.20 -3.75 -5.73
#